data_AF-A0A183HR65-F1
#
_entry.id   AF-A0A183HR65-F1
#
_cell.length_a   1.000
_cell.length_b   1.000
_cell.length_c   1.000
_cell.angle_alpha   90.00
_cell.angle_beta   90.00
_cell.angle_gamma   90.00
#
_symmetry.space_group_name_H-M   'P 1'
#
loop_
_entity.id
_entity.type
_entity.pdbx_description
1 polymer ?
#
loop_
_entity_poly.entity_id
_entity_poly.type
_entity_poly.pdbx_seq_one_letter_code
_entity_poly.pdbx_strand_id
1 'polypeptide(L)'
;TKISQHNKQRNIGKTCRCLGEFKIFRRSSSYYLYEILFFYRIDIDGLEVYFPYDYIYPEQILYMGEVKKTLDAKGHCLLEMPSGTGKTVSLLSLVVAYMLRFPDHLDKLVYCSRTIPEIEKCVEELRNLFKYYEQCDGVSFACLSEAETYGKKGLGPKQPSLFAVALSARKNLCINESVSSLRQGSLVDGACQKLTASFMRAKRRLHPDLPCCTFFEKLDEQKDMSYPDGVYNLVCL
;
A
#
# COMPACT_ATOMS: atom_id res chain seq x y z
N THR A 1 -31.39 32.58 22.65
CA THR A 1 -32.37 32.85 21.57
C THR A 1 -31.84 32.21 20.30
N LYS A 2 -32.53 31.18 19.79
CA LYS A 2 -32.20 30.43 18.57
C LYS A 2 -32.25 31.32 17.33
N ILE A 3 -31.24 31.28 16.46
CA ILE A 3 -31.33 31.67 15.04
C ILE A 3 -30.35 30.76 14.28
N SER A 4 -30.82 29.61 13.78
CA SER A 4 -31.39 29.38 12.45
C SER A 4 -30.32 28.97 11.43
N GLN A 5 -30.22 27.65 11.24
CA GLN A 5 -29.55 27.03 10.11
C GLN A 5 -30.27 27.44 8.83
N HIS A 6 -29.57 28.13 7.93
CA HIS A 6 -30.03 28.36 6.58
C HIS A 6 -29.12 27.69 5.57
N ASN A 7 -29.66 26.56 5.09
CA ASN A 7 -29.42 25.84 3.87
C ASN A 7 -28.91 26.75 2.73
N LYS A 8 -27.71 26.45 2.21
CA LYS A 8 -27.27 26.98 0.92
C LYS A 8 -26.47 25.92 0.16
N GLN A 9 -27.21 24.95 -0.36
CA GLN A 9 -26.83 24.24 -1.58
C GLN A 9 -26.47 25.28 -2.66
N ARG A 10 -25.21 25.30 -3.09
CA ARG A 10 -24.80 25.94 -4.34
C ARG A 10 -23.85 25.02 -5.09
N ASN A 11 -24.43 24.36 -6.09
CA ASN A 11 -23.86 23.93 -7.37
C ASN A 11 -22.33 23.69 -7.42
N ILE A 12 -21.95 22.43 -7.24
CA ILE A 12 -20.78 21.85 -7.91
C ILE A 12 -21.35 20.98 -9.03
N GLY A 13 -21.31 21.51 -10.26
CA GLY A 13 -21.76 20.78 -11.43
C GLY A 13 -20.70 19.77 -11.87
N LYS A 14 -21.12 18.48 -11.99
CA LYS A 14 -20.59 17.41 -12.86
C LYS A 14 -19.12 17.00 -12.55
N THR A 15 -18.74 15.81 -12.07
CA THR A 15 -19.21 14.42 -12.29
C THR A 15 -18.61 13.48 -11.22
N CYS A 16 -19.15 13.46 -10.00
CA CYS A 16 -18.88 12.37 -9.06
C CYS A 16 -20.18 11.65 -8.71
N ARG A 17 -20.28 10.38 -9.10
CA ARG A 17 -21.35 9.48 -8.69
C ARG A 17 -20.80 8.54 -7.62
N CYS A 18 -21.31 8.63 -6.40
CA CYS A 18 -21.18 7.56 -5.42
C CYS A 18 -22.16 6.47 -5.83
N LEU A 19 -21.65 5.36 -6.36
CA LEU A 19 -22.45 4.20 -6.73
C LEU A 19 -22.28 3.17 -5.61
N GLY A 20 -23.27 3.09 -4.72
CA GLY A 20 -23.40 1.92 -3.86
C GLY A 20 -23.90 0.76 -4.72
N GLU A 21 -23.03 -0.16 -5.08
CA GLU A 21 -23.45 -1.40 -5.75
C GLU A 21 -23.86 -2.44 -4.70
N PHE A 22 -25.12 -2.88 -4.78
CA PHE A 22 -25.61 -4.03 -4.02
C PHE A 22 -25.23 -5.32 -4.74
N LYS A 23 -24.17 -6.02 -4.32
CA LYS A 23 -23.91 -7.40 -4.76
C LYS A 23 -24.67 -8.37 -3.86
N ILE A 24 -25.82 -8.87 -4.34
CA ILE A 24 -26.55 -9.97 -3.71
C ILE A 24 -25.83 -11.29 -4.04
N PHE A 25 -25.11 -11.87 -3.09
CA PHE A 25 -24.50 -13.19 -3.26
C PHE A 25 -25.58 -14.29 -3.14
N ARG A 26 -25.93 -14.96 -4.25
CA ARG A 26 -26.84 -16.12 -4.22
C ARG A 26 -26.04 -17.41 -3.94
N ARG A 27 -26.36 -18.14 -2.85
CA ARG A 27 -27.17 -19.41 -2.86
C ARG A 27 -27.00 -20.27 -1.58
N SER A 28 -28.15 -20.77 -1.10
CA SER A 28 -28.46 -22.04 -0.38
C SER A 28 -28.58 -22.06 1.15
N SER A 29 -29.86 -22.17 1.57
CA SER A 29 -30.46 -22.79 2.76
C SER A 29 -30.05 -22.39 4.19
N SER A 30 -31.06 -21.77 4.83
CA SER A 30 -31.41 -21.67 6.27
C SER A 30 -30.42 -20.99 7.21
N TYR A 31 -31.00 -20.19 8.12
CA TYR A 31 -30.37 -19.32 9.13
C TYR A 31 -30.02 -17.92 8.61
N TYR A 32 -30.91 -16.98 8.96
CA TYR A 32 -30.84 -15.57 8.62
C TYR A 32 -29.69 -14.86 9.33
N LEU A 33 -28.62 -14.56 8.60
CA LEU A 33 -27.65 -13.52 8.91
C LEU A 33 -27.41 -12.76 7.61
N TYR A 34 -28.10 -11.64 7.46
CA TYR A 34 -27.94 -10.75 6.32
C TYR A 34 -26.68 -9.91 6.52
N GLU A 35 -25.50 -10.45 6.18
CA GLU A 35 -24.33 -9.59 5.98
C GLU A 35 -24.46 -8.89 4.62
N ILE A 36 -25.08 -7.72 4.65
CA ILE A 36 -25.06 -6.77 3.54
C ILE A 36 -23.67 -6.13 3.55
N LEU A 37 -22.74 -6.61 2.72
CA LEU A 37 -21.50 -5.87 2.47
C LEU A 37 -21.82 -4.67 1.57
N PHE A 38 -21.72 -3.47 2.15
CA PHE A 38 -21.85 -2.22 1.43
C PHE A 38 -20.48 -1.85 0.84
N PHE A 39 -20.34 -1.92 -0.48
CA PHE A 39 -19.11 -1.53 -1.15
C PHE A 39 -19.23 -0.11 -1.69
N TYR A 40 -18.32 0.78 -1.27
CA TYR A 40 -18.27 2.18 -1.64
C TYR A 40 -17.38 2.34 -2.88
N ARG A 41 -18.03 2.55 -4.04
CA ARG A 41 -17.37 2.89 -5.29
C ARG A 41 -17.61 4.35 -5.63
N ILE A 42 -16.53 5.04 -6.00
CA ILE A 42 -16.56 6.48 -6.26
C ILE A 42 -16.04 6.70 -7.67
N ASP A 43 -16.86 7.33 -8.50
CA ASP A 43 -16.45 7.76 -9.83
C ASP A 43 -15.76 9.13 -9.74
N ILE A 44 -14.45 9.18 -10.03
CA ILE A 44 -13.64 10.40 -10.12
C ILE A 44 -13.30 10.64 -11.59
N ASP A 45 -14.08 11.48 -12.26
CA ASP A 45 -13.91 11.86 -13.67
C ASP A 45 -13.80 10.66 -14.64
N GLY A 46 -14.52 9.56 -14.38
CA GLY A 46 -14.48 8.32 -15.19
C GLY A 46 -13.49 7.25 -14.69
N LEU A 47 -12.93 7.42 -13.48
CA LEU A 47 -12.11 6.43 -12.80
C LEU A 47 -12.89 5.86 -11.61
N GLU A 48 -13.12 4.55 -11.60
CA GLU A 48 -13.76 3.85 -10.49
C GLU A 48 -12.75 3.62 -9.37
N VAL A 49 -12.95 4.30 -8.25
CA VAL A 49 -12.10 4.24 -7.06
C VAL A 49 -12.81 3.48 -5.94
N TYR A 50 -12.14 2.47 -5.39
CA TYR A 50 -12.59 1.78 -4.19
C TYR A 50 -12.06 2.47 -2.94
N PHE A 51 -12.96 2.74 -2.00
CA PHE A 51 -12.63 3.42 -0.76
C PHE A 51 -12.92 2.53 0.46
N PRO A 52 -11.92 2.21 1.31
CA PRO A 52 -12.04 1.19 2.34
C PRO A 52 -12.78 1.65 3.62
N TYR A 53 -13.53 2.75 3.53
CA TYR A 53 -14.30 3.32 4.63
C TYR A 53 -15.71 3.68 4.18
N ASP A 54 -16.66 3.61 5.12
CA ASP A 54 -18.09 3.84 4.86
C ASP A 54 -18.44 5.29 4.50
N TYR A 55 -17.57 6.23 4.90
CA TYR A 55 -17.80 7.66 4.71
C TYR A 55 -16.60 8.33 4.04
N ILE A 56 -16.90 9.11 3.01
CA ILE A 56 -15.94 9.96 2.34
C ILE A 56 -16.31 11.43 2.51
N TYR A 57 -15.31 12.25 2.82
CA TYR A 57 -15.47 13.69 2.93
C TYR A 57 -15.48 14.35 1.54
N PRO A 58 -16.29 15.40 1.31
CA PRO A 58 -16.28 16.14 0.05
C PRO A 58 -14.90 16.69 -0.33
N GLU A 59 -14.10 17.11 0.65
CA GLU A 59 -12.74 17.60 0.46
C GLU A 59 -11.80 16.50 -0.07
N GLN A 60 -12.02 15.24 0.32
CA GLN A 60 -11.25 14.11 -0.19
C GLN A 60 -11.56 13.84 -1.66
N ILE A 61 -12.82 14.00 -2.07
CA ILE A 61 -13.24 13.86 -3.48
C ILE A 61 -12.57 14.93 -4.34
N LEU A 62 -12.59 16.19 -3.88
CA LEU A 62 -11.92 17.29 -4.57
C LEU A 62 -10.42 17.05 -4.68
N TYR A 63 -9.78 16.60 -3.60
CA TYR A 63 -8.37 16.23 -3.58
C TYR A 63 -8.06 15.15 -4.61
N MET A 64 -8.85 14.08 -4.67
CA MET A 64 -8.65 13.00 -5.64
C MET A 64 -8.82 13.47 -7.08
N GLY A 65 -9.77 14.37 -7.35
CA GLY A 65 -9.94 14.98 -8.67
C GLY A 65 -8.71 15.76 -9.12
N GLU A 66 -8.13 16.59 -8.24
CA GLU A 66 -6.93 17.37 -8.57
C GLU A 66 -5.67 16.51 -8.72
N VAL A 67 -5.52 15.46 -7.90
CA VAL A 67 -4.44 14.48 -8.07
C VAL A 67 -4.58 13.77 -9.42
N LYS A 68 -5.79 13.32 -9.78
CA LYS A 68 -6.04 12.63 -11.05
C LYS A 68 -5.69 13.50 -12.25
N LYS A 69 -6.15 14.76 -12.28
CA LYS A 69 -5.80 15.73 -13.33
C LYS A 69 -4.30 15.88 -13.48
N THR A 70 -3.57 15.88 -12.37
CA THR A 70 -2.11 15.96 -12.37
C THR A 70 -1.45 14.71 -12.95
N LEU A 71 -1.95 13.52 -12.58
CA LEU A 71 -1.48 12.24 -13.12
C LEU A 71 -1.73 12.16 -14.63
N ASP A 72 -2.92 12.55 -15.10
CA ASP A 72 -3.28 12.58 -16.51
C ASP A 72 -2.41 13.57 -17.31
N ALA A 73 -2.10 14.73 -16.73
CA ALA A 73 -1.21 15.72 -17.33
C ALA A 73 0.28 15.35 -17.25
N LYS A 74 0.65 14.28 -16.53
CA LYS A 74 2.04 13.87 -16.24
C LYS A 74 2.88 15.02 -15.65
N GLY A 75 2.25 15.82 -14.80
CA GLY A 75 2.84 17.02 -14.19
C GLY A 75 3.19 16.86 -12.72
N HIS A 76 3.68 17.94 -12.12
CA HIS A 76 3.84 18.07 -10.67
C HIS A 76 2.69 18.89 -10.10
N CYS A 77 2.23 18.55 -8.90
CA CYS A 77 1.25 19.34 -8.17
C CYS A 77 1.73 19.65 -6.76
N LEU A 78 1.26 20.78 -6.23
CA LEU A 78 1.32 21.10 -4.82
C LEU A 78 -0.10 21.08 -4.28
N LEU A 79 -0.36 20.16 -3.35
CA LEU A 79 -1.69 19.97 -2.78
C LEU A 79 -1.62 20.16 -1.27
N GLU A 80 -2.45 21.06 -0.77
CA GLU A 80 -2.64 21.26 0.67
C GLU A 80 -3.92 20.56 1.11
N MET A 81 -3.81 19.74 2.15
CA MET A 81 -4.96 19.11 2.78
C MET A 81 -4.79 19.16 4.30
N PRO A 82 -5.82 19.59 5.06
CA PRO A 82 -5.73 19.71 6.52
C PRO A 82 -5.39 18.37 7.18
N SER A 83 -4.78 18.42 8.37
CA SER A 83 -4.44 17.21 9.12
C SER A 83 -5.70 16.49 9.60
N GLY A 84 -5.66 15.14 9.61
CA GLY A 84 -6.74 14.31 10.15
C GLY A 84 -7.87 13.97 9.18
N THR A 85 -7.82 14.45 7.93
CA THR A 85 -8.87 14.21 6.92
C THR A 85 -8.59 13.02 6.00
N GLY A 86 -7.81 12.03 6.46
CA GLY A 86 -7.57 10.81 5.68
C GLY A 86 -6.75 11.00 4.39
N LYS A 87 -5.81 11.94 4.35
CA LYS A 87 -5.00 12.21 3.14
C LYS A 87 -4.31 10.99 2.53
N THR A 88 -3.82 10.11 3.40
CA THR A 88 -3.06 8.94 2.98
C THR A 88 -3.97 7.95 2.27
N VAL A 89 -5.12 7.60 2.85
CA VAL A 89 -6.06 6.67 2.21
C VAL A 89 -6.60 7.24 0.90
N SER A 90 -7.00 8.52 0.84
CA SER A 90 -7.53 9.11 -0.40
C SER A 90 -6.51 9.08 -1.54
N LEU A 91 -5.25 9.37 -1.23
CA LEU A 91 -4.17 9.27 -2.22
C LEU A 91 -3.94 7.83 -2.67
N LEU A 92 -3.82 6.89 -1.72
CA LEU A 92 -3.55 5.48 -2.03
C LEU A 92 -4.70 4.85 -2.84
N SER A 93 -5.95 5.09 -2.44
CA SER A 93 -7.14 4.59 -3.14
C SER A 93 -7.16 5.04 -4.61
N LEU A 94 -6.90 6.32 -4.86
CA LEU A 94 -6.88 6.87 -6.21
C LEU A 94 -5.71 6.30 -7.03
N VAL A 95 -4.50 6.30 -6.47
CA VAL A 95 -3.31 5.85 -7.21
C VAL A 95 -3.42 4.38 -7.58
N VAL A 96 -3.87 3.53 -6.64
CA VAL A 96 -4.07 2.10 -6.92
C VAL A 96 -5.10 1.94 -8.04
N ALA A 97 -6.26 2.61 -7.97
CA ALA A 97 -7.26 2.57 -9.03
C ALA A 97 -6.68 3.04 -10.39
N TYR A 98 -5.86 4.09 -10.38
CA TYR A 98 -5.20 4.62 -11.57
C TYR A 98 -4.22 3.62 -12.19
N MET A 99 -3.38 2.98 -11.37
CA MET A 99 -2.43 1.93 -11.80
C MET A 99 -3.15 0.72 -12.40
N LEU A 100 -4.28 0.31 -11.80
CA LEU A 100 -5.10 -0.78 -12.31
C LEU A 100 -5.74 -0.44 -13.67
N ARG A 101 -6.18 0.80 -13.85
CA ARG A 101 -6.87 1.26 -15.07
C ARG A 101 -5.89 1.60 -16.21
N PHE A 102 -4.74 2.15 -15.88
CA PHE A 102 -3.74 2.67 -16.83
C PHE A 102 -2.33 2.17 -16.50
N PRO A 103 -2.06 0.85 -16.63
CA PRO A 103 -0.74 0.28 -16.31
C PRO A 103 0.38 0.82 -17.21
N ASP A 104 0.05 1.27 -18.44
CA ASP A 104 1.01 1.86 -19.37
C ASP A 104 1.48 3.27 -18.94
N HIS A 105 0.76 3.92 -18.03
CA HIS A 105 1.06 5.29 -17.58
C HIS A 105 1.69 5.32 -16.19
N LEU A 106 1.32 4.40 -15.31
CA LEU A 106 1.82 4.36 -13.94
C LEU A 106 2.00 2.91 -13.46
N ASP A 107 3.25 2.50 -13.32
CA ASP A 107 3.68 1.17 -12.88
C ASP A 107 4.14 1.13 -11.42
N LYS A 108 4.59 2.26 -10.88
CA LYS A 108 5.20 2.34 -9.55
C LYS A 108 4.79 3.61 -8.80
N LEU A 109 4.45 3.43 -7.52
CA LEU A 109 4.25 4.51 -6.57
C LEU A 109 5.45 4.56 -5.59
N VAL A 110 6.07 5.74 -5.46
CA VAL A 110 7.04 6.02 -4.40
C VAL A 110 6.42 6.99 -3.42
N TYR A 111 6.15 6.52 -2.20
CA TYR A 111 5.60 7.34 -1.13
C TYR A 111 6.70 7.73 -0.13
N CYS A 112 6.90 9.02 0.07
CA CYS A 112 7.92 9.55 0.98
C CYS A 112 7.24 10.17 2.21
N SER A 113 7.63 9.71 3.40
CA SER A 113 7.20 10.30 4.68
C SER A 113 8.38 10.78 5.52
N ARG A 114 8.10 11.63 6.51
CA ARG A 114 9.12 12.22 7.39
C ARG A 114 9.56 11.27 8.50
N THR A 115 8.63 10.49 9.04
CA THR A 115 8.87 9.67 10.24
C THR A 115 8.51 8.20 10.00
N ILE A 116 9.16 7.30 10.76
CA ILE A 116 8.91 5.85 10.70
C ILE A 116 7.44 5.50 11.01
N PRO A 117 6.81 6.05 12.07
CA PRO A 117 5.42 5.72 12.37
C PRO A 117 4.44 6.13 11.26
N GLU A 118 4.76 7.16 10.46
CA GLU A 118 3.95 7.52 9.30
C GLU A 118 4.10 6.50 8.16
N ILE A 119 5.31 5.96 7.95
CA ILE A 119 5.56 4.89 6.96
C ILE A 119 4.78 3.65 7.36
N GLU A 120 4.90 3.21 8.61
CA GLU A 120 4.20 2.03 9.13
C GLU A 120 2.67 2.17 8.97
N LYS A 121 2.12 3.34 9.35
CA LYS A 121 0.71 3.64 9.14
C LYS A 121 0.31 3.59 7.66
N CYS A 122 1.11 4.18 6.77
CA CYS A 122 0.83 4.17 5.33
C CYS A 122 0.77 2.74 4.76
N VAL A 123 1.65 1.86 5.23
CA VAL A 123 1.73 0.46 4.80
C VAL A 123 0.53 -0.33 5.32
N GLU A 124 0.09 -0.09 6.56
CA GLU A 124 -1.13 -0.72 7.09
C GLU A 124 -2.41 -0.22 6.39
N GLU A 125 -2.49 1.07 6.05
CA GLU A 125 -3.61 1.59 5.26
C GLU A 125 -3.65 0.95 3.86
N LEU A 126 -2.49 0.75 3.24
CA LEU A 126 -2.39 0.04 1.96
C LEU A 126 -2.83 -1.42 2.08
N ARG A 127 -2.47 -2.09 3.18
CA ARG A 127 -2.90 -3.47 3.47
C ARG A 127 -4.42 -3.57 3.64
N ASN A 128 -5.03 -2.61 4.34
CA ASN A 128 -6.48 -2.54 4.50
C ASN A 128 -7.18 -2.29 3.17
N LEU A 129 -6.62 -1.40 2.35
CA LEU A 129 -7.12 -1.15 0.99
C LEU A 129 -7.10 -2.44 0.16
N PHE A 130 -6.00 -3.19 0.15
CA PHE A 130 -5.91 -4.43 -0.62
C PHE A 130 -6.90 -5.49 -0.16
N LYS A 131 -7.07 -5.69 1.16
CA LYS A 131 -8.12 -6.55 1.72
C LYS A 131 -9.52 -6.12 1.27
N TYR A 132 -9.76 -4.81 1.21
CA TYR A 132 -11.03 -4.27 0.75
C TYR A 132 -11.30 -4.60 -0.73
N TYR A 133 -10.29 -4.48 -1.58
CA TYR A 133 -10.38 -4.89 -2.99
C TYR A 133 -10.64 -6.40 -3.15
N GLU A 134 -10.02 -7.24 -2.31
CA GLU A 134 -10.26 -8.69 -2.30
C GLU A 134 -11.73 -9.02 -2.00
N GLN A 135 -12.32 -8.32 -1.04
CA GLN A 135 -13.72 -8.49 -0.65
C GLN A 135 -14.69 -7.98 -1.74
N CYS A 136 -14.39 -6.82 -2.36
CA CYS A 136 -15.28 -6.17 -3.33
C CYS A 136 -15.50 -6.99 -4.60
N ASP A 137 -14.42 -7.54 -5.15
CA ASP A 137 -14.45 -8.12 -6.49
C ASP A 137 -14.24 -9.65 -6.49
N GLY A 138 -14.04 -10.26 -5.31
CA GLY A 138 -13.58 -11.65 -5.23
C GLY A 138 -12.22 -11.83 -5.92
N VAL A 139 -11.47 -10.73 -6.02
CA VAL A 139 -10.20 -10.57 -6.71
C VAL A 139 -9.14 -10.90 -5.67
N SER A 140 -8.64 -12.13 -5.67
CA SER A 140 -7.54 -12.51 -4.79
C SER A 140 -6.27 -11.77 -5.23
N PHE A 141 -6.00 -10.62 -4.62
CA PHE A 141 -4.63 -10.15 -4.48
C PHE A 141 -3.95 -11.21 -3.62
N ALA A 142 -3.03 -11.99 -4.18
CA ALA A 142 -2.45 -13.11 -3.46
C ALA A 142 -1.56 -12.59 -2.32
N CYS A 143 -2.13 -12.37 -1.13
CA CYS A 143 -1.41 -12.45 0.13
C CYS A 143 -1.35 -13.92 0.54
N LEU A 144 -0.18 -14.55 0.36
CA LEU A 144 0.10 -15.84 0.99
C LEU A 144 0.37 -15.61 2.49
N SER A 145 -0.65 -15.82 3.31
CA SER A 145 -0.46 -16.37 4.65
C SER A 145 -1.54 -17.43 4.90
N GLU A 146 -1.13 -18.68 4.75
CA GLU A 146 -1.75 -19.90 5.28
C GLU A 146 -3.28 -20.01 5.22
N ALA A 147 -3.80 -20.38 4.04
CA ALA A 147 -4.95 -21.29 3.93
C ALA A 147 -5.03 -21.81 2.49
N GLU A 148 -4.38 -22.94 2.21
CA GLU A 148 -4.91 -23.86 1.21
C GLU A 148 -6.34 -24.22 1.63
N THR A 149 -7.34 -24.00 0.77
CA THR A 149 -8.40 -24.97 0.43
C THR A 149 -9.55 -24.30 -0.35
N TYR A 150 -9.88 -24.93 -1.48
CA TYR A 150 -11.14 -24.81 -2.24
C TYR A 150 -11.36 -23.62 -3.21
N GLY A 151 -10.65 -23.70 -4.34
CA GLY A 151 -11.25 -23.72 -5.68
C GLY A 151 -12.40 -22.74 -5.99
N LYS A 152 -12.05 -21.59 -6.58
CA LYS A 152 -12.84 -21.00 -7.67
C LYS A 152 -11.92 -20.48 -8.77
N LYS A 153 -11.81 -21.24 -9.86
CA LYS A 153 -11.40 -20.73 -11.18
C LYS A 153 -12.46 -19.71 -11.63
N GLY A 154 -12.27 -18.45 -11.25
CA GLY A 154 -13.01 -17.31 -11.80
C GLY A 154 -12.32 -16.80 -13.06
N LEU A 155 -13.04 -16.85 -14.17
CA LEU A 155 -12.68 -16.30 -15.47
C LEU A 155 -12.62 -14.77 -15.35
N GLY A 156 -11.43 -14.21 -15.13
CA GLY A 156 -11.19 -12.77 -15.06
C GLY A 156 -9.78 -12.41 -15.56
N PRO A 157 -9.57 -11.16 -16.01
CA PRO A 157 -8.26 -10.71 -16.51
C PRO A 157 -7.17 -10.92 -15.45
N LYS A 158 -5.98 -11.29 -15.92
CA LYS A 158 -4.76 -11.55 -15.13
C LYS A 158 -4.57 -10.43 -14.11
N GLN A 159 -4.75 -10.75 -12.84
CA GLN A 159 -4.77 -9.76 -11.77
C GLN A 159 -3.36 -9.23 -11.52
N PRO A 160 -3.20 -7.94 -11.20
CA PRO A 160 -1.89 -7.37 -10.95
C PRO A 160 -1.33 -7.92 -9.64
N SER A 161 -0.16 -8.53 -9.77
CA SER A 161 0.76 -8.87 -8.70
C SER A 161 1.19 -7.57 -8.00
N LEU A 162 0.62 -7.27 -6.84
CA LEU A 162 0.93 -6.06 -6.09
C LEU A 162 1.97 -6.37 -5.01
N PHE A 163 3.14 -5.78 -5.18
CA PHE A 163 4.23 -5.81 -4.21
C PHE A 163 4.42 -4.41 -3.63
N ALA A 164 4.33 -4.31 -2.31
CA ALA A 164 4.59 -3.08 -1.57
C ALA A 164 5.62 -3.35 -0.47
N VAL A 165 6.63 -2.50 -0.38
CA VAL A 165 7.70 -2.62 0.62
C VAL A 165 7.96 -1.31 1.32
N ALA A 166 8.02 -1.36 2.65
CA ALA A 166 8.47 -0.26 3.48
C ALA A 166 10.01 -0.26 3.55
N LEU A 167 10.63 0.90 3.31
CA LEU A 167 12.08 1.07 3.41
C LEU A 167 12.41 2.08 4.49
N SER A 168 13.45 1.80 5.26
CA SER A 168 14.00 2.74 6.26
C SER A 168 15.50 2.51 6.46
N ALA A 169 16.11 3.21 7.44
CA ALA A 169 17.54 3.10 7.73
C ALA A 169 17.94 1.70 8.22
N ARG A 170 19.22 1.34 8.03
CA ARG A 170 19.76 0.02 8.43
C ARG A 170 19.50 -0.32 9.89
N LYS A 171 19.52 0.68 10.79
CA LYS A 171 19.23 0.49 12.22
C LYS A 171 17.86 -0.13 12.51
N ASN A 172 16.90 -0.01 11.60
CA ASN A 172 15.55 -0.56 11.76
C ASN A 172 15.36 -1.90 11.02
N LEU A 173 16.24 -2.23 10.07
CA LEU A 173 16.12 -3.42 9.20
C LEU A 173 17.25 -4.45 9.44
N CYS A 174 18.21 -4.14 10.31
CA CYS A 174 19.35 -5.01 10.57
C CYS A 174 18.98 -6.15 11.53
N ILE A 175 19.08 -7.38 11.03
CA ILE A 175 18.84 -8.62 11.79
C ILE A 175 20.09 -9.18 12.50
N ASN A 176 21.28 -8.70 12.16
CA ASN A 176 22.51 -9.12 12.83
C ASN A 176 22.61 -8.45 14.21
N GLU A 177 22.43 -9.23 15.29
CA GLU A 177 22.41 -8.76 16.68
C GLU A 177 23.66 -7.96 17.08
N SER A 178 24.84 -8.38 16.63
CA SER A 178 26.11 -7.69 16.93
C SER A 178 26.15 -6.27 16.35
N VAL A 179 25.43 -6.03 15.26
CA VAL A 179 25.35 -4.74 14.58
C VAL A 179 24.13 -3.95 15.05
N SER A 180 22.97 -4.58 15.18
CA SER A 180 21.72 -3.92 15.57
C SER A 180 21.75 -3.39 17.01
N SER A 181 22.48 -4.07 17.92
CA SER A 181 22.66 -3.65 19.30
C SER A 181 23.37 -2.30 19.47
N LEU A 182 24.06 -1.79 18.44
CA LEU A 182 24.74 -0.49 18.48
C LEU A 182 23.79 0.69 18.57
N ARG A 183 22.52 0.52 18.17
CA ARG A 183 21.38 1.49 18.18
C ARG A 183 21.58 2.81 17.41
N GLN A 184 22.80 3.35 17.36
CA GLN A 184 23.15 4.57 16.63
C GLN A 184 23.33 4.27 15.14
N GLY A 185 22.68 5.06 14.28
CA GLY A 185 22.66 4.83 12.83
C GLY A 185 24.05 4.78 12.21
N SER A 186 24.91 5.76 12.50
CA SER A 186 26.28 5.82 11.96
C SER A 186 27.14 4.61 12.37
N LEU A 187 26.99 4.14 13.60
CA LEU A 187 27.72 2.97 14.10
C LEU A 187 27.22 1.67 13.44
N VAL A 188 25.90 1.52 13.30
CA VAL A 188 25.26 0.41 12.58
C VAL A 188 25.75 0.38 11.13
N ASP A 189 25.77 1.52 10.46
CA ASP A 189 26.20 1.62 9.07
C ASP A 189 27.67 1.23 8.90
N GLY A 190 28.55 1.74 9.76
CA GLY A 190 29.97 1.41 9.75
C GLY A 190 30.26 -0.05 10.09
N ALA A 191 29.56 -0.61 11.07
CA ALA A 191 29.71 -2.02 11.45
C ALA A 191 29.20 -2.97 10.34
N CYS A 192 28.05 -2.66 9.73
CA CYS A 192 27.54 -3.40 8.58
C CYS A 192 28.53 -3.35 7.40
N GLN A 193 29.09 -2.17 7.11
CA GLN A 193 30.07 -2.01 6.03
C GLN A 193 31.35 -2.81 6.28
N LYS A 194 31.85 -2.89 7.53
CA LYS A 194 33.01 -3.72 7.89
C LYS A 194 32.80 -5.21 7.61
N LEU A 195 31.55 -5.68 7.63
CA LEU A 195 31.22 -7.09 7.36
C LEU A 195 30.92 -7.37 5.88
N THR A 196 30.33 -6.40 5.17
CA THR A 196 29.72 -6.59 3.84
C THR A 196 30.46 -5.91 2.69
N ALA A 197 31.38 -4.98 2.96
CA ALA A 197 32.06 -4.23 1.91
C ALA A 197 32.83 -5.15 0.94
N SER A 198 32.84 -4.77 -0.34
CA SER A 198 33.47 -5.54 -1.42
C SER A 198 34.95 -5.85 -1.14
N PHE A 199 35.72 -4.87 -0.63
CA PHE A 199 37.12 -5.07 -0.27
C PHE A 199 37.32 -6.05 0.91
N MET A 200 36.38 -6.09 1.86
CA MET A 200 36.41 -7.05 2.97
C MET A 200 36.09 -8.46 2.47
N ARG A 201 35.11 -8.58 1.57
CA ARG A 201 34.78 -9.86 0.91
C ARG A 201 35.95 -10.38 0.07
N ALA A 202 36.65 -9.52 -0.65
CA ALA A 202 37.85 -9.89 -1.40
C ALA A 202 38.99 -10.36 -0.48
N LYS A 203 39.25 -9.68 0.64
CA LYS A 203 40.23 -10.12 1.65
C LYS A 203 39.87 -11.47 2.26
N ARG A 204 38.58 -11.75 2.47
CA ARG A 204 38.11 -13.02 3.02
C ARG A 204 38.38 -14.22 2.10
N ARG A 205 38.49 -14.00 0.79
CA ARG A 205 38.92 -15.05 -0.15
C ARG A 205 40.34 -15.52 0.11
N LEU A 206 41.19 -14.65 0.65
CA LEU A 206 42.57 -14.96 1.04
C LEU A 206 42.68 -15.42 2.51
N HIS A 207 41.82 -14.88 3.38
CA HIS A 207 41.78 -15.18 4.82
C HIS A 207 40.36 -15.53 5.27
N PRO A 208 39.97 -16.82 5.25
CA PRO A 208 38.62 -17.27 5.60
C PRO A 208 38.20 -16.98 7.05
N ASP A 209 39.16 -16.78 7.97
CA ASP A 209 38.90 -16.54 9.40
C ASP A 209 38.30 -15.15 9.71
N LEU A 210 38.28 -14.23 8.74
CA LEU A 210 37.76 -12.88 8.94
C LEU A 210 36.22 -12.85 9.10
N PRO A 211 35.69 -12.04 10.04
CA PRO A 211 34.26 -12.01 10.32
C PRO A 211 33.43 -11.59 9.09
N CYS A 212 32.24 -12.18 8.96
CA CYS A 212 31.31 -11.93 7.87
C CYS A 212 29.88 -11.73 8.37
N CYS A 213 29.04 -11.11 7.54
CA CYS A 213 27.60 -11.10 7.78
C CYS A 213 26.98 -12.30 7.06
N THR A 214 26.64 -13.35 7.79
CA THR A 214 26.04 -14.58 7.25
C THR A 214 24.75 -14.30 6.48
N PHE A 215 23.92 -13.37 6.95
CA PHE A 215 22.68 -12.98 6.30
C PHE A 215 22.91 -12.36 4.92
N PHE A 216 23.92 -11.50 4.79
CA PHE A 216 24.23 -10.84 3.53
C PHE A 216 24.80 -11.83 2.50
N GLU A 217 25.71 -12.72 2.91
CA GLU A 217 26.28 -13.72 2.00
C GLU A 217 25.20 -14.70 1.51
N LYS A 218 24.30 -15.17 2.39
CA LYS A 218 23.14 -15.99 1.99
C LYS A 218 22.21 -15.28 1.02
N LEU A 219 21.95 -13.99 1.22
CA LEU A 219 21.16 -13.19 0.29
C LEU A 219 21.87 -13.03 -1.06
N ASP A 220 23.19 -12.86 -1.06
CA ASP A 220 24.02 -12.74 -2.27
C ASP A 220 24.09 -14.04 -3.08
N GLU A 221 23.94 -15.19 -2.41
CA GLU A 221 23.78 -16.52 -3.02
C GLU A 221 22.40 -16.70 -3.67
N GLN A 222 21.37 -16.04 -3.15
CA GLN A 222 19.97 -16.14 -3.61
C GLN A 222 19.53 -14.96 -4.51
N LYS A 223 20.45 -14.41 -5.31
CA LYS A 223 20.22 -13.19 -6.13
C LYS A 223 19.00 -13.23 -7.06
N ASP A 224 18.57 -14.41 -7.49
CA ASP A 224 17.46 -14.58 -8.45
C ASP A 224 16.10 -14.78 -7.78
N MET A 225 15.98 -14.55 -6.47
CA MET A 225 14.71 -14.68 -5.76
C MET A 225 13.77 -13.50 -6.09
N SER A 226 12.63 -13.80 -6.73
CA SER A 226 11.50 -12.88 -6.79
C SER A 226 10.77 -12.86 -5.45
N TYR A 227 10.52 -11.68 -4.89
CA TYR A 227 9.67 -11.57 -3.72
C TYR A 227 8.23 -11.96 -4.06
N PRO A 228 7.52 -12.67 -3.15
CA PRO A 228 6.10 -12.90 -3.32
C PRO A 228 5.34 -11.57 -3.33
N ASP A 229 4.16 -11.59 -3.93
CA ASP A 229 3.22 -10.49 -3.81
C ASP A 229 2.78 -10.33 -2.35
N GLY A 230 2.61 -9.08 -1.94
CA GLY A 230 2.32 -8.78 -0.55
C GLY A 230 2.73 -7.37 -0.14
N VAL A 231 2.30 -7.03 1.08
CA VAL A 231 2.59 -5.76 1.72
C VAL A 231 3.56 -6.01 2.87
N TYR A 232 4.81 -5.58 2.71
CA TYR A 232 5.90 -5.79 3.65
C TYR A 232 6.15 -4.53 4.46
N ASN A 233 5.88 -4.60 5.76
CA ASN A 233 6.16 -3.53 6.72
C ASN A 233 7.59 -3.65 7.31
N LEU A 234 8.03 -2.62 8.03
CA LEU A 234 9.39 -2.55 8.63
C LEU A 234 9.59 -3.55 9.77
N VAL A 235 8.51 -3.87 10.50
CA VAL A 235 8.52 -4.85 11.58
C VAL A 235 7.93 -6.14 11.04
N CYS A 236 8.69 -7.24 11.11
CA CYS A 236 8.12 -8.58 11.03
C CYS A 236 7.28 -8.79 12.29
N LEU A 237 5.96 -8.64 12.18
CA LEU A 237 5.02 -9.24 13.13
C LEU A 237 4.86 -10.72 12.81
#